data_AF-A0A7X3UIE7-F1
#
_entry.id   AF-A0A7X3UIE7-F1
#
_cell.length_a   1.000
_cell.length_b   1.000
_cell.length_c   1.000
_cell.angle_alpha   90.00
_cell.angle_beta   90.00
_cell.angle_gamma   90.00
#
_symmetry.space_group_name_H-M   'P 1'
#
loop_
_entity.id
_entity.type
_entity.pdbx_description
1 polymer ?
#
loop_
_entity_poly.entity_id
_entity_poly.type
_entity_poly.pdbx_seq_one_letter_code
_entity_poly.pdbx_strand_id
1 'polypeptide(L)'
;MAAVSGESLSGFIKLIPIGIGLLFFARLSPRHTWLIRYPIAILIGFGSGIAIPNVLRANIFEQTRGTIAPFAEIAAGTLSGWGIFEAVLMVVGVICTLTYFFFSVEHRGPVKWVSKVGIAFLMIGFGSAFGNTVMGRVALLIQRVDFLLGTWLNIIS
;
A
#
# COMPACT_ATOMS: atom_id res chain seq x y z
N MET A 1 14.14 -17.88 46.34
CA MET A 1 15.18 -16.89 45.99
C MET A 1 15.69 -17.18 44.58
N ALA A 2 14.91 -16.89 43.53
CA ALA A 2 15.28 -17.15 42.12
C ALA A 2 14.39 -16.40 41.10
N ALA A 3 13.95 -15.16 41.40
CA ALA A 3 13.01 -14.42 40.54
C ALA A 3 13.40 -12.96 40.28
N VAL A 4 14.66 -12.57 40.48
CA VAL A 4 15.13 -11.17 40.33
C VAL A 4 16.10 -10.98 39.16
N SER A 5 16.61 -12.07 38.55
CA SER A 5 17.58 -11.96 37.44
C SER A 5 16.97 -11.59 36.08
N GLY A 6 15.64 -11.67 35.91
CA GLY A 6 14.95 -11.30 34.67
C GLY A 6 14.71 -9.80 34.48
N GLU A 7 14.60 -9.05 35.58
CA GLU A 7 14.28 -7.61 35.59
C GLU A 7 15.51 -6.74 35.27
N SER A 8 16.69 -7.13 35.77
CA SER A 8 17.94 -6.34 35.65
C SER A 8 18.44 -6.22 34.20
N LEU A 9 18.36 -7.30 33.42
CA LEU A 9 18.75 -7.30 32.00
C LEU A 9 17.79 -6.46 31.14
N SER A 10 16.49 -6.46 31.47
CA SER A 10 15.48 -5.63 30.81
C SER A 10 15.69 -4.13 31.08
N GLY A 11 16.19 -3.77 32.26
CA GLY A 11 16.60 -2.41 32.59
C GLY A 11 17.76 -1.91 31.71
N PHE A 12 18.77 -2.74 31.48
CA PHE A 12 19.92 -2.39 30.65
C PHE A 12 19.58 -2.24 29.16
N ILE A 13 18.65 -3.05 28.64
CA ILE A 13 18.15 -2.96 27.25
C ILE A 13 17.50 -1.60 26.95
N LYS A 14 16.86 -0.96 27.94
CA LYS A 14 16.25 0.38 27.79
C LYS A 14 17.28 1.50 27.67
N LEU A 15 18.54 1.26 28.05
CA LEU A 15 19.62 2.24 27.93
C LEU A 15 20.08 2.45 26.47
N ILE A 16 19.93 1.42 25.63
CA ILE A 16 20.34 1.43 24.22
C ILE A 16 19.59 2.50 23.40
N PRO A 17 18.25 2.57 23.40
CA PRO A 17 17.52 3.61 22.68
C PRO A 17 17.76 5.01 23.26
N ILE A 18 18.04 5.12 24.56
CA ILE A 18 18.41 6.40 25.19
C ILE A 18 19.77 6.88 24.66
N GLY A 19 20.77 5.98 24.57
CA GLY A 19 22.06 6.28 23.98
C GLY A 19 21.97 6.69 22.51
N ILE A 20 21.19 5.96 21.71
CA ILE A 20 20.93 6.27 20.29
C ILE A 20 20.17 7.60 20.14
N GLY A 21 19.22 7.89 21.03
CA GLY A 21 18.51 9.16 21.08
C GLY A 21 19.43 10.33 21.41
N LEU A 22 20.39 10.13 22.31
CA LEU A 22 21.42 11.12 22.63
C LEU A 22 22.32 11.45 21.43
N LEU A 23 22.54 10.51 20.50
CA LEU A 23 23.30 10.76 19.27
C LEU A 23 22.61 11.77 18.34
N PHE A 24 21.30 12.00 18.44
CA PHE A 24 20.63 13.08 17.70
C PHE A 24 21.08 14.48 18.15
N PHE A 25 21.48 14.64 19.43
CA PHE A 25 21.99 15.92 19.94
C PHE A 25 23.35 16.30 19.34
N ALA A 26 24.07 15.35 18.73
CA ALA A 26 25.28 15.65 17.97
C ALA A 26 25.05 16.60 16.77
N ARG A 27 23.77 16.90 16.44
CA ARG A 27 23.37 17.93 15.45
C ARG A 27 23.72 19.35 15.87
N LEU A 28 23.82 19.62 17.17
CA LEU A 28 24.08 20.96 17.70
C LEU A 28 25.55 21.39 17.55
N SER A 29 26.47 20.46 17.26
CA SER A 29 27.89 20.75 17.08
C SER A 29 28.36 20.32 15.69
N PRO A 30 28.83 21.24 14.82
CA PRO A 30 29.28 20.90 13.47
C PRO A 30 30.45 19.91 13.43
N ARG A 31 31.18 19.76 14.54
CA ARG A 31 32.31 18.84 14.68
C ARG A 31 31.91 17.36 14.92
N HIS A 32 30.70 17.11 15.41
CA HIS A 32 30.21 15.76 15.78
C HIS A 32 29.07 15.25 14.88
N THR A 33 28.78 15.94 13.78
CA THR A 33 27.71 15.61 12.84
C THR A 33 27.77 14.18 12.30
N TRP A 34 28.93 13.50 12.29
CA TRP A 34 29.00 12.09 11.85
C TRP A 34 28.08 11.20 12.69
N LEU A 35 27.88 11.50 13.98
CA LEU A 35 27.21 10.59 14.92
C LEU A 35 25.71 10.46 14.64
N ILE A 36 25.13 11.43 13.92
CA ILE A 36 23.74 11.39 13.46
C ILE A 36 23.48 10.30 12.42
N ARG A 37 24.51 9.85 11.70
CA ARG A 37 24.33 8.84 10.64
C ARG A 37 23.82 7.52 11.21
N TYR A 38 24.22 7.14 12.42
CA TYR A 38 23.78 5.92 13.10
C TYR A 38 22.28 5.93 13.46
N PRO A 39 21.75 6.92 14.21
CA PRO A 39 20.32 6.95 14.51
C PRO A 39 19.45 7.14 13.25
N ILE A 40 19.91 7.90 12.24
CA ILE A 40 19.17 8.01 10.96
C ILE A 40 19.15 6.67 10.23
N ALA A 41 20.26 5.94 10.18
CA ALA A 41 20.31 4.61 9.56
C ALA A 41 19.37 3.62 10.28
N ILE A 42 19.29 3.69 11.62
CA ILE A 42 18.36 2.87 12.41
C ILE A 42 16.91 3.27 12.12
N LEU A 43 16.60 4.57 12.05
CA LEU A 43 15.26 5.06 11.75
C LEU A 43 14.79 4.62 10.36
N ILE A 44 15.64 4.79 9.35
CA ILE A 44 15.36 4.38 7.97
C ILE A 44 15.29 2.86 7.87
N GLY A 45 16.19 2.13 8.54
CA GLY A 45 16.21 0.67 8.56
C GLY A 45 14.96 0.08 9.19
N PHE A 46 14.50 0.63 10.31
CA PHE A 46 13.26 0.23 10.96
C PHE A 46 12.04 0.63 10.13
N GLY A 47 11.99 1.89 9.66
CA GLY A 47 10.88 2.40 8.85
C GLY A 47 10.69 1.62 7.55
N SER A 48 11.78 1.39 6.81
CA SER A 48 11.77 0.57 5.58
C SER A 48 11.56 -0.91 5.88
N GLY A 49 12.10 -1.44 6.98
CA GLY A 49 11.91 -2.83 7.40
C GLY A 49 10.45 -3.18 7.68
N ILE A 50 9.65 -2.23 8.20
CA ILE A 50 8.21 -2.41 8.36
C ILE A 50 7.46 -2.09 7.07
N ALA A 51 7.82 -0.99 6.40
CA ALA A 51 7.08 -0.52 5.24
C ALA A 51 7.21 -1.44 4.03
N ILE A 52 8.41 -1.95 3.72
CA ILE A 52 8.66 -2.75 2.50
C ILE A 52 7.80 -4.03 2.49
N PRO A 53 7.82 -4.89 3.53
CA PRO A 53 6.99 -6.09 3.53
C PRO A 53 5.50 -5.76 3.48
N ASN A 54 5.06 -4.71 4.19
CA ASN A 54 3.67 -4.29 4.20
C ASN A 54 3.20 -3.81 2.83
N VAL A 55 3.99 -2.99 2.14
CA VAL A 55 3.70 -2.50 0.79
C VAL A 55 3.72 -3.65 -0.22
N LEU A 56 4.67 -4.58 -0.11
CA LEU A 56 4.73 -5.77 -0.97
C LEU A 56 3.48 -6.65 -0.76
N ARG A 57 3.07 -6.89 0.49
CA ARG A 57 1.85 -7.63 0.83
C ARG A 57 0.60 -6.94 0.29
N ALA A 58 0.42 -5.68 0.64
CA ALA A 58 -0.79 -4.94 0.31
C ALA A 58 -0.95 -4.69 -1.20
N ASN A 59 0.15 -4.46 -1.93
CA ASN A 59 0.07 -4.14 -3.35
C ASN A 59 0.34 -5.35 -4.24
N ILE A 60 1.49 -6.02 -4.08
CA ILE A 60 1.90 -7.06 -5.04
C ILE A 60 1.17 -8.37 -4.77
N PHE A 61 1.20 -8.84 -3.51
CA PHE A 61 0.60 -10.14 -3.18
C PHE A 61 -0.92 -10.11 -3.32
N GLU A 62 -1.60 -9.06 -2.85
CA GLU A 62 -3.05 -8.94 -3.01
C GLU A 62 -3.49 -8.76 -4.47
N GLN A 63 -2.77 -8.00 -5.30
CA GLN A 63 -3.10 -7.91 -6.74
C GLN A 63 -2.89 -9.25 -7.46
N THR A 64 -1.81 -9.95 -7.13
CA THR A 64 -1.51 -11.27 -7.71
C THR A 64 -2.58 -12.29 -7.28
N ARG A 65 -2.94 -12.29 -5.99
CA ARG A 65 -4.00 -13.14 -5.46
C ARG A 65 -5.35 -12.81 -6.10
N GLY A 66 -5.71 -11.53 -6.23
CA GLY A 66 -6.95 -11.11 -6.88
C GLY A 66 -7.03 -11.53 -8.35
N THR A 67 -5.87 -11.68 -9.02
CA THR A 67 -5.81 -12.17 -10.40
C THR A 67 -5.92 -13.69 -10.50
N ILE A 68 -5.39 -14.43 -9.52
CA ILE A 68 -5.34 -15.91 -9.54
C ILE A 68 -6.56 -16.54 -8.86
N ALA A 69 -7.12 -15.92 -7.82
CA ALA A 69 -8.23 -16.46 -7.02
C ALA A 69 -9.46 -16.88 -7.87
N PRO A 70 -9.89 -16.10 -8.88
CA PRO A 70 -11.00 -16.52 -9.73
C PRO A 70 -10.70 -17.83 -10.46
N PHE A 71 -9.47 -18.06 -10.91
CA PHE A 71 -9.09 -19.29 -11.63
C PHE A 71 -9.05 -20.53 -10.72
N ALA A 72 -8.72 -20.35 -9.45
CA ALA A 72 -8.81 -21.42 -8.46
C ALA A 72 -10.27 -21.84 -8.23
N GLU A 73 -11.20 -20.87 -8.21
CA GLU A 73 -12.64 -21.14 -8.07
C GLU A 73 -13.24 -21.74 -9.36
N ILE A 74 -12.68 -21.43 -10.54
CA ILE A 74 -13.07 -22.06 -11.82
C ILE A 74 -12.70 -23.54 -11.78
N ALA A 75 -11.50 -23.87 -11.32
CA ALA A 75 -11.03 -25.24 -11.18
C ALA A 75 -11.85 -26.04 -10.12
N ALA A 76 -12.36 -25.36 -9.10
CA ALA A 76 -13.25 -25.94 -8.09
C ALA A 76 -14.70 -26.12 -8.57
N GLY A 77 -15.07 -25.64 -9.77
CA GLY A 77 -16.40 -25.82 -10.37
C GLY A 77 -17.53 -25.06 -9.66
N THR A 78 -17.20 -24.07 -8.84
CA THR A 78 -18.18 -23.33 -8.01
C THR A 78 -18.61 -21.99 -8.62
N LEU A 79 -17.97 -21.57 -9.72
CA LEU A 79 -18.26 -20.29 -10.38
C LEU A 79 -19.41 -20.38 -11.37
N SER A 80 -20.26 -19.36 -11.34
CA SER A 80 -21.31 -19.14 -12.35
C SER A 80 -20.68 -18.85 -13.71
N GLY A 81 -21.41 -19.14 -14.81
CA GLY A 81 -20.92 -18.85 -16.17
C GLY A 81 -20.54 -17.38 -16.40
N TRP A 82 -21.18 -16.45 -15.67
CA TRP A 82 -20.83 -15.03 -15.68
C TRP A 82 -19.52 -14.74 -14.94
N GLY A 83 -19.28 -15.38 -13.79
CA GLY A 83 -18.03 -15.23 -13.04
C GLY A 83 -16.80 -15.75 -13.80
N ILE A 84 -16.97 -16.78 -14.65
CA ILE A 84 -15.91 -17.25 -15.56
C ILE A 84 -15.56 -16.16 -16.59
N PHE A 85 -16.57 -15.50 -17.17
CA PHE A 85 -16.34 -14.42 -18.13
C PHE A 85 -15.58 -13.24 -17.48
N GLU A 86 -15.98 -12.83 -16.27
CA GLU A 86 -15.31 -11.76 -15.52
C GLU A 86 -13.84 -12.11 -15.24
N ALA A 87 -13.55 -13.34 -14.80
CA ALA A 87 -12.19 -13.81 -14.56
C ALA A 87 -11.31 -13.73 -15.81
N VAL A 88 -11.82 -14.20 -16.95
CA VAL A 88 -11.12 -14.16 -18.24
C VAL A 88 -10.91 -12.71 -18.70
N LEU A 89 -11.94 -11.87 -18.61
CA LEU A 89 -11.86 -10.45 -18.95
C LEU A 89 -10.77 -9.74 -18.13
N MET A 90 -10.70 -10.04 -16.83
CA MET A 90 -9.73 -9.44 -15.92
C MET A 90 -8.29 -9.82 -16.29
N VAL A 91 -8.02 -11.11 -16.57
CA VAL A 91 -6.69 -11.56 -17.01
C VAL A 91 -6.31 -11.00 -18.37
N VAL A 92 -7.23 -10.96 -19.33
CA VAL A 92 -6.97 -10.33 -20.63
C VAL A 92 -6.64 -8.85 -20.43
N GLY A 93 -7.38 -8.13 -19.58
CA GLY A 93 -7.09 -6.75 -19.21
C GLY A 93 -5.70 -6.56 -18.61
N VAL A 94 -5.29 -7.45 -17.70
CA VAL A 94 -3.94 -7.43 -17.09
C VAL A 94 -2.86 -7.66 -18.14
N ILE A 95 -3.01 -8.66 -19.01
CA ILE A 95 -2.03 -8.95 -20.08
C ILE A 95 -1.93 -7.79 -21.05
N CYS A 96 -3.06 -7.21 -21.49
CA CYS A 96 -3.07 -6.05 -22.38
C CYS A 96 -2.39 -4.82 -21.75
N THR A 97 -2.64 -4.59 -20.46
CA THR A 97 -2.05 -3.48 -19.71
C THR A 97 -0.55 -3.65 -19.49
N LEU A 98 -0.10 -4.86 -19.12
CA LEU A 98 1.33 -5.17 -19.01
C LEU A 98 2.02 -5.08 -20.36
N THR A 99 1.40 -5.57 -21.43
CA THR A 99 1.92 -5.45 -22.80
C THR A 99 2.09 -3.97 -23.17
N TYR A 100 1.12 -3.10 -22.84
CA TYR A 100 1.23 -1.67 -23.06
C TYR A 100 2.43 -1.05 -22.32
N PHE A 101 2.64 -1.36 -21.03
CA PHE A 101 3.74 -0.80 -20.25
C PHE A 101 5.12 -1.35 -20.65
N PHE A 102 5.25 -2.66 -20.86
CA PHE A 102 6.52 -3.29 -21.24
C PHE A 102 6.95 -2.93 -22.67
N PHE A 103 6.00 -2.78 -23.60
CA PHE A 103 6.27 -2.38 -24.99
C PHE A 103 6.09 -0.87 -25.24
N SER A 104 6.05 -0.04 -24.20
CA SER A 104 5.94 1.42 -24.34
C SER A 104 7.13 2.06 -25.09
N VAL A 105 8.16 1.31 -25.49
CA VAL A 105 9.40 1.83 -26.08
C VAL A 105 9.68 1.42 -27.54
N GLU A 106 8.94 0.52 -28.20
CA GLU A 106 9.18 0.32 -29.65
C GLU A 106 7.92 -0.08 -30.44
N HIS A 107 7.45 0.85 -31.28
CA HIS A 107 6.26 0.67 -32.12
C HIS A 107 6.63 0.29 -33.55
N ARG A 108 6.61 -1.00 -33.88
CA ARG A 108 6.42 -1.49 -35.26
C ARG A 108 5.58 -2.77 -35.30
N GLY A 109 4.27 -2.66 -35.56
CA GLY A 109 3.43 -3.82 -35.93
C GLY A 109 2.01 -3.91 -35.33
N PRO A 110 1.30 -5.06 -35.54
CA PRO A 110 -0.10 -5.32 -35.11
C PRO A 110 -0.37 -5.16 -33.60
N VAL A 111 0.68 -5.02 -32.80
CA VAL A 111 0.69 -4.58 -31.39
C VAL A 111 -0.04 -3.24 -31.18
N LYS A 112 -0.19 -2.40 -32.21
CA LYS A 112 -0.88 -1.10 -32.13
C LYS A 112 -2.36 -1.20 -31.73
N TRP A 113 -3.05 -2.30 -32.07
CA TRP A 113 -4.45 -2.51 -31.67
C TRP A 113 -4.58 -2.99 -30.22
N VAL A 114 -3.71 -3.92 -29.79
CA VAL A 114 -3.65 -4.40 -28.40
C VAL A 114 -3.29 -3.26 -27.44
N SER A 115 -2.38 -2.36 -27.83
CA SER A 115 -2.03 -1.18 -27.03
C SER A 115 -3.18 -0.19 -26.85
N LYS A 116 -4.06 0.00 -27.85
CA LYS A 116 -5.24 0.87 -27.71
C LYS A 116 -6.25 0.30 -26.71
N VAL A 117 -6.46 -1.02 -26.73
CA VAL A 117 -7.31 -1.70 -25.76
C VAL A 117 -6.70 -1.59 -24.36
N GLY A 118 -5.38 -1.76 -24.22
CA GLY A 118 -4.67 -1.53 -22.95
C GLY A 118 -4.85 -0.11 -22.39
N ILE A 119 -4.81 0.93 -23.24
CA ILE A 119 -5.08 2.31 -22.83
C ILE A 119 -6.51 2.48 -22.29
N ALA A 120 -7.50 1.87 -22.95
CA ALA A 120 -8.88 1.94 -22.48
C ALA A 120 -9.06 1.25 -21.11
N PHE A 121 -8.46 0.07 -20.93
CA PHE A 121 -8.43 -0.61 -19.63
C PHE A 121 -7.72 0.23 -18.55
N LEU A 122 -6.62 0.89 -18.90
CA LEU A 122 -5.92 1.81 -18.00
C LEU A 122 -6.78 3.00 -17.59
N MET A 123 -7.48 3.63 -18.54
CA MET A 123 -8.37 4.75 -18.24
C MET A 123 -9.52 4.32 -17.32
N ILE A 124 -10.10 3.14 -17.53
CA ILE A 124 -11.14 2.60 -16.67
C ILE A 124 -10.59 2.28 -15.27
N GLY A 125 -9.43 1.63 -15.19
CA GLY A 125 -8.77 1.30 -13.93
C GLY A 125 -8.40 2.54 -13.11
N PHE A 126 -7.79 3.54 -13.76
CA PHE A 126 -7.46 4.81 -13.12
C PHE A 126 -8.70 5.61 -12.73
N GLY A 127 -9.75 5.61 -13.57
CA GLY A 127 -11.03 6.23 -13.25
C GLY A 127 -11.70 5.62 -12.01
N SER A 128 -11.68 4.29 -11.90
CA SER A 128 -12.18 3.57 -10.73
C SER A 128 -11.38 3.89 -9.46
N ALA A 129 -10.05 3.86 -9.53
CA ALA A 129 -9.19 4.17 -8.38
C ALA A 129 -9.36 5.62 -7.91
N PHE A 130 -9.41 6.58 -8.85
CA PHE A 130 -9.68 7.98 -8.54
C PHE A 130 -11.06 8.15 -7.90
N GLY A 131 -12.10 7.57 -8.52
CA GLY A 131 -13.47 7.60 -8.02
C GLY A 131 -13.61 7.06 -6.59
N ASN A 132 -12.97 5.92 -6.28
CA ASN A 132 -13.00 5.32 -4.95
C ASN A 132 -12.38 6.24 -3.88
N THR A 133 -11.25 6.89 -4.19
CA THR A 133 -10.60 7.80 -3.24
C THR A 133 -11.37 9.11 -3.04
N VAL A 134 -11.94 9.68 -4.11
CA VAL A 134 -12.79 10.88 -4.02
C VAL A 134 -14.07 10.57 -3.25
N MET A 135 -14.72 9.45 -3.55
CA MET A 135 -15.92 8.99 -2.84
C MET A 135 -15.65 8.83 -1.34
N GLY A 136 -14.53 8.22 -0.96
CA GLY A 136 -14.17 8.09 0.46
C GLY A 136 -14.02 9.43 1.17
N ARG A 137 -13.41 10.43 0.51
CA ARG A 137 -13.25 11.78 1.07
C ARG A 137 -14.57 12.55 1.13
N VAL A 138 -15.40 12.44 0.10
CA VAL A 138 -16.73 13.07 0.07
C VAL A 138 -17.66 12.44 1.09
N ALA A 139 -17.63 11.12 1.27
CA ALA A 139 -18.41 10.41 2.28
C ALA A 139 -18.04 10.88 3.70
N LEU A 140 -16.74 11.04 4.00
CA LEU A 140 -16.29 11.61 5.27
C LEU A 140 -16.77 13.06 5.45
N LEU A 141 -16.76 13.87 4.38
CA LEU A 141 -17.26 15.24 4.45
C LEU A 141 -18.76 15.26 4.74
N ILE A 142 -19.56 14.43 4.06
CA ILE A 142 -21.00 14.30 4.30
C ILE A 142 -21.25 13.90 5.75
N GLN A 143 -20.54 12.89 6.26
CA GLN A 143 -20.64 12.48 7.67
C GLN A 143 -20.32 13.62 8.64
N ARG A 144 -19.35 14.49 8.33
CA ARG A 144 -19.02 15.64 9.17
C ARG A 144 -20.07 16.74 9.10
N VAL A 145 -20.63 17.01 7.92
CA VAL A 145 -21.72 17.99 7.75
C VAL A 145 -22.99 17.51 8.45
N ASP A 146 -23.33 16.23 8.32
CA ASP A 146 -24.48 15.62 8.98
C ASP A 146 -24.36 15.69 10.52
N PHE A 147 -23.20 15.36 11.07
CA PHE A 147 -22.91 15.54 12.50
C PHE A 147 -23.06 17.00 12.96
N LEU A 148 -22.57 17.96 12.18
CA LEU A 148 -22.64 19.37 12.52
C LEU A 148 -24.09 19.89 12.47
N LEU A 149 -24.87 19.48 11.47
CA LEU A 149 -26.22 20.01 11.28
C LEU A 149 -27.29 19.28 12.11
N GLY A 150 -27.15 17.97 12.29
CA GLY A 150 -28.06 17.17 13.10
C GLY A 150 -27.69 17.17 14.58
N THR A 151 -26.51 16.65 14.93
CA THR A 151 -26.14 16.48 16.35
C THR A 151 -25.76 17.79 17.03
N TRP A 152 -25.02 18.67 16.34
CA TRP A 152 -24.51 19.91 16.96
C TRP A 152 -25.51 21.06 16.88
N LEU A 153 -26.12 21.28 15.70
CA LEU A 153 -27.04 22.39 15.45
C LEU A 153 -28.53 22.03 15.58
N ASN A 154 -28.88 20.74 15.56
CA ASN A 154 -30.25 20.20 15.68
C ASN A 154 -31.26 20.82 14.70
N ILE A 155 -30.81 21.12 13.49
CA ILE A 155 -31.67 21.68 12.42
C ILE A 155 -32.29 20.56 11.57
N ILE A 156 -31.60 19.44 11.48
CA ILE A 156 -32.00 18.27 10.70
C ILE A 156 -32.05 17.12 11.68
N SER A 157 -33.24 16.73 12.12
CA SER A 157 -33.45 15.58 12.99
C SER A 157 -33.49 14.29 12.18
#